data_AF-A0A378Q0V3-F1
#
_entry.id   AF-A0A378Q0V3-F1
#
_cell.length_a   1.000
_cell.length_b   1.000
_cell.length_c   1.000
_cell.angle_alpha   90.00
_cell.angle_beta   90.00
_cell.angle_gamma   90.00
#
_symmetry.space_group_name_H-M   'P 1'
#
loop_
_entity.id
_entity.type
_entity.pdbx_description
1 polymer ?
#
loop_
_entity_poly.entity_id
_entity_poly.type
_entity_poly.pdbx_seq_one_letter_code
_entity_poly.pdbx_strand_id
1 'polypeptide(L)'
;MMKSDTVRKRFVKILAGNLRNVLKPLDETAVVVQHWDYIEVRHRNESARPILLDKLQCTSGIHHILEVEESPFADLHDIFEQTLPKVRESLENKSFCVRVKRRGTHPFTSMDIAKYVGGGLN
;
A
#
# COMPACT_ATOMS: atom_id res chain seq x y z
N MET A 1 -0.86 19.50 1.02
CA MET A 1 -1.01 19.81 -0.41
C MET A 1 0.18 20.64 -0.88
N MET A 2 0.91 20.23 -1.92
CA MET A 2 2.09 20.97 -2.40
C MET A 2 1.69 22.05 -3.42
N LYS A 3 2.31 23.23 -3.29
CA LYS A 3 1.88 24.45 -4.01
C LYS A 3 2.14 24.46 -5.53
N SER A 4 3.06 23.65 -6.04
CA SER A 4 3.43 23.64 -7.47
C SER A 4 4.02 22.31 -7.90
N ASP A 5 3.81 21.95 -9.18
CA ASP A 5 4.35 20.73 -9.78
C ASP A 5 5.87 20.68 -9.80
N THR A 6 6.56 21.81 -9.96
CA THR A 6 8.03 21.86 -9.95
C THR A 6 8.58 21.52 -8.57
N VAL A 7 7.96 22.09 -7.53
CA VAL A 7 8.31 21.83 -6.13
C VAL A 7 7.99 20.38 -5.78
N ARG A 8 6.84 19.87 -6.21
CA ARG A 8 6.45 18.47 -6.03
C ARG A 8 7.47 17.50 -6.63
N LYS A 9 7.85 17.70 -7.89
CA LYS A 9 8.86 16.85 -8.57
C LYS A 9 10.19 16.87 -7.84
N ARG A 10 10.67 18.04 -7.42
CA ARG A 10 11.93 18.17 -6.66
C ARG A 10 11.84 17.46 -5.30
N PHE A 11 10.75 17.65 -4.57
CA PHE A 11 10.52 17.02 -3.28
C PHE A 11 10.51 15.49 -3.37
N VAL A 12 9.73 14.93 -4.30
CA VAL A 12 9.64 13.47 -4.48
C VAL A 12 11.01 12.90 -4.89
N LYS A 13 11.76 13.60 -5.75
CA LYS A 13 13.13 13.19 -6.12
C LYS A 13 14.07 13.11 -4.91
N ILE A 14 14.03 14.12 -4.03
CA ILE A 14 14.86 14.16 -2.81
C ILE A 14 14.43 13.05 -1.84
N LEU A 15 13.12 12.92 -1.60
CA LEU A 15 12.57 11.91 -0.70
C LEU A 15 12.92 10.49 -1.17
N ALA A 16 12.74 10.17 -2.45
CA ALA A 16 13.13 8.89 -3.02
C ALA A 16 14.64 8.63 -2.92
N GLY A 17 15.46 9.67 -3.05
CA GLY A 17 16.91 9.60 -2.82
C GLY A 17 17.26 9.24 -1.38
N ASN A 18 16.66 9.94 -0.42
CA ASN A 18 16.85 9.68 1.01
C ASN A 18 16.43 8.25 1.37
N LEU A 19 15.27 7.81 0.88
CA LEU A 19 14.79 6.45 1.09
C LEU A 19 15.75 5.39 0.56
N ARG A 20 16.31 5.56 -0.64
CA ARG A 20 17.32 4.62 -1.16
C ARG A 20 18.55 4.55 -0.26
N ASN A 21 19.02 5.67 0.26
CA ASN A 21 20.21 5.71 1.12
C ASN A 21 19.96 5.06 2.49
N VAL A 22 18.76 5.21 3.05
CA VAL A 22 18.40 4.67 4.36
C VAL A 22 18.05 3.18 4.29
N LEU A 23 17.35 2.75 3.25
CA LEU A 23 16.82 1.38 3.16
C LEU A 23 17.83 0.38 2.60
N LYS A 24 18.68 0.78 1.64
CA LYS A 24 19.64 -0.12 0.99
C LYS A 24 20.63 -0.81 1.95
N PRO A 25 21.15 -0.16 3.00
CA PRO A 25 22.00 -0.81 3.99
C PRO A 25 21.27 -1.82 4.89
N LEU A 26 19.94 -1.73 4.99
CA LEU A 26 19.12 -2.56 5.86
C LEU A 26 18.58 -3.80 5.13
N ASP A 27 18.28 -3.63 3.85
CA ASP A 27 17.88 -4.71 2.96
C ASP A 27 18.43 -4.44 1.55
N GLU A 28 19.34 -5.28 1.10
CA GLU A 28 19.91 -5.20 -0.25
C GLU A 28 18.86 -5.43 -1.35
N THR A 29 17.76 -6.11 -1.01
CA THR A 29 16.63 -6.35 -1.93
C THR A 29 15.63 -5.18 -1.96
N ALA A 30 15.82 -4.15 -1.13
CA ALA A 30 14.94 -2.99 -1.09
C ALA A 30 15.06 -2.14 -2.36
N VAL A 31 13.96 -2.02 -3.10
CA VAL A 31 13.86 -1.20 -4.31
C VAL A 31 12.86 -0.08 -4.09
N VAL A 32 13.29 1.15 -4.34
CA VAL A 32 12.44 2.34 -4.26
C VAL A 32 12.05 2.78 -5.66
N VAL A 33 10.76 2.66 -5.98
CA VAL A 33 10.17 3.04 -7.28
C VAL A 33 9.36 4.33 -7.10
N GLN A 34 9.61 5.31 -7.95
CA GLN A 34 8.85 6.56 -7.96
C GLN A 34 7.73 6.46 -8.99
N HIS A 35 6.48 6.57 -8.53
CA HIS A 35 5.31 6.72 -9.39
C HIS A 35 4.90 8.21 -9.46
N TRP A 36 3.92 8.51 -10.31
CA TRP A 36 3.46 9.88 -10.54
C TRP A 36 2.77 10.49 -9.30
N ASP A 37 2.11 9.66 -8.48
CA ASP A 37 1.32 10.03 -7.30
C ASP A 37 1.81 9.44 -5.96
N TYR A 38 2.65 8.39 -5.97
CA TYR A 38 3.20 7.77 -4.75
C TYR A 38 4.64 7.26 -4.96
N ILE A 39 5.28 6.87 -3.86
CA ILE A 39 6.56 6.15 -3.86
C ILE A 39 6.27 4.74 -3.36
N GLU A 40 6.76 3.75 -4.08
CA GLU A 40 6.64 2.34 -3.74
C GLU A 40 7.99 1.82 -3.23
N VAL A 41 7.96 1.06 -2.13
CA VAL A 41 9.13 0.39 -1.59
C VAL A 41 8.86 -1.10 -1.65
N ARG A 42 9.59 -1.80 -2.52
CA ARG A 42 9.53 -3.26 -2.64
C ARG A 42 10.66 -3.86 -1.85
N HIS A 43 10.39 -4.92 -1.12
CA HIS A 43 11.40 -5.70 -0.43
C HIS A 43 11.03 -7.19 -0.51
N ARG A 44 12.02 -8.08 -0.41
CA ARG A 44 11.78 -9.54 -0.41
C ARG A 44 12.02 -10.16 0.96
N ASN A 45 12.79 -9.49 1.82
CA ASN A 45 13.14 -10.00 3.13
C ASN A 45 12.06 -9.64 4.16
N GLU A 46 11.21 -10.61 4.52
CA GLU A 46 10.16 -10.42 5.53
C GLU A 46 10.72 -10.08 6.92
N SER A 47 11.89 -10.61 7.28
CA SER A 47 12.54 -10.31 8.56
C SER A 47 13.00 -8.86 8.68
N ALA A 48 13.25 -8.18 7.54
CA ALA A 48 13.63 -6.77 7.51
C ALA A 48 12.40 -5.83 7.61
N ARG A 49 11.19 -6.33 7.41
CA ARG A 49 9.92 -5.56 7.42
C ARG A 49 9.79 -4.60 8.61
N PRO A 50 9.92 -5.02 9.89
CA PRO A 50 9.72 -4.11 11.02
C PRO A 50 10.74 -2.98 11.04
N ILE A 51 12.00 -3.27 10.66
CA ILE A 51 13.08 -2.28 10.63
C ILE A 51 12.85 -1.29 9.48
N LEU A 52 12.42 -1.76 8.32
CA LEU A 52 12.08 -0.89 7.18
C LEU A 52 10.92 0.04 7.54
N LEU A 53 9.85 -0.49 8.17
CA LEU A 53 8.69 0.30 8.57
C LEU A 53 9.06 1.40 9.56
N ASP A 54 9.89 1.09 10.57
CA ASP A 54 10.40 2.08 11.54
C ASP A 54 11.17 3.21 10.85
N LYS A 55 12.04 2.89 9.89
CA LYS A 55 12.78 3.91 9.12
C LYS A 55 11.89 4.75 8.23
N LEU A 56 10.86 4.16 7.63
CA LEU A 56 9.88 4.91 6.86
C LEU A 56 9.13 5.90 7.76
N GLN A 57 8.71 5.48 8.96
CA GLN A 57 8.04 6.36 9.92
C GLN A 57 8.95 7.49 10.42
N CYS A 58 10.25 7.24 10.54
CA CYS A 58 11.25 8.24 10.93
C CYS A 58 11.72 9.14 9.77
N THR A 59 11.25 8.94 8.54
CA THR A 59 11.69 9.74 7.39
C THR A 59 10.79 10.96 7.19
N SER A 60 11.35 12.15 7.42
CA SER A 60 10.65 13.42 7.22
C SER A 60 10.11 13.57 5.79
N GLY A 61 8.86 14.04 5.68
CA GLY A 61 8.19 14.24 4.40
C GLY A 61 7.22 13.11 4.01
N ILE A 62 7.15 12.04 4.78
CA ILE A 62 6.15 10.98 4.63
C ILE A 62 4.95 11.32 5.53
N HIS A 63 3.75 11.35 4.94
CA HIS A 63 2.51 11.63 5.68
C HIS A 63 1.75 10.35 6.04
N HIS A 64 1.69 9.39 5.11
CA HIS A 64 1.06 8.10 5.32
C HIS A 64 1.90 7.01 4.65
N ILE A 65 1.89 5.83 5.27
CA ILE A 65 2.48 4.61 4.74
C ILE A 65 1.34 3.61 4.63
N LEU A 66 1.26 2.93 3.48
CA LEU A 66 0.28 1.89 3.24
C LEU A 66 1.05 0.61 2.93
N GLU A 67 0.81 -0.41 3.73
CA GLU A 67 1.28 -1.76 3.43
C GLU A 67 0.30 -2.40 2.45
N VAL A 68 0.82 -2.89 1.32
CA VAL A 68 0.02 -3.40 0.21
C VAL A 68 0.61 -4.71 -0.25
N GLU A 69 -0.25 -5.70 -0.46
CA GLU A 69 0.09 -6.96 -1.11
C GLU A 69 -0.55 -6.98 -2.50
N GLU A 70 0.27 -7.27 -3.51
CA GLU A 70 -0.22 -7.47 -4.87
C GLU A 70 -0.55 -8.95 -5.10
N SER A 71 -1.79 -9.23 -5.47
CA SER A 71 -2.23 -10.56 -5.86
C SER A 71 -3.09 -10.49 -7.13
N PRO A 72 -2.96 -11.48 -8.03
CA PRO A 72 -3.90 -11.63 -9.14
C PRO A 72 -5.28 -11.98 -8.58
N PHE A 73 -6.33 -11.57 -9.28
CA PHE A 73 -7.70 -11.96 -8.97
C PHE A 73 -8.42 -12.42 -10.25
N ALA A 74 -9.28 -13.42 -10.11
CA ALA A 74 -10.11 -13.95 -11.19
C ALA A 74 -11.47 -13.25 -11.24
N ASP A 75 -12.14 -13.13 -10.10
CA ASP A 75 -13.45 -12.52 -10.00
C ASP A 75 -13.66 -11.83 -8.64
N LEU A 76 -14.89 -11.39 -8.40
CA LEU A 76 -15.27 -10.68 -7.18
C LEU A 76 -15.30 -11.60 -5.94
N HIS A 77 -15.54 -12.91 -6.12
CA HIS A 77 -15.52 -13.88 -5.02
C HIS A 77 -14.08 -14.21 -4.60
N ASP A 78 -13.17 -14.36 -5.57
CA ASP A 78 -11.75 -14.59 -5.33
C ASP A 78 -11.12 -13.44 -4.51
N ILE A 79 -11.52 -12.18 -4.78
CA ILE A 79 -11.11 -11.03 -3.93
C ILE A 79 -11.53 -11.24 -2.46
N PHE A 80 -12.73 -11.77 -2.22
CA PHE A 80 -13.19 -12.07 -0.86
C PHE A 80 -12.40 -13.23 -0.23
N GLU A 81 -12.23 -14.33 -0.95
CA GLU A 81 -11.49 -15.50 -0.45
C GLU A 81 -10.04 -15.17 -0.09
N GLN A 82 -9.39 -14.28 -0.86
CA GLN A 82 -8.03 -13.82 -0.57
C GLN A 82 -7.97 -12.83 0.61
N THR A 83 -9.01 -12.01 0.82
CA THR A 83 -9.02 -10.99 1.88
C THR A 83 -9.41 -11.57 3.23
N LEU A 84 -10.38 -12.49 3.28
CA LEU A 84 -10.88 -13.11 4.51
C LEU A 84 -9.76 -13.64 5.44
N PRO A 85 -8.84 -14.51 5.01
CA PRO A 85 -7.81 -15.06 5.89
C PRO A 85 -6.84 -13.99 6.41
N LYS A 86 -6.67 -12.88 5.71
CA LYS A 86 -5.71 -11.82 6.07
C LYS A 86 -6.23 -10.88 7.15
N VAL A 87 -7.54 -10.58 7.12
CA VAL A 87 -8.12 -9.54 7.99
C VAL A 87 -9.06 -10.07 9.06
N ARG A 88 -9.56 -11.31 8.97
CA ARG A 88 -10.58 -11.86 9.87
C ARG A 88 -10.24 -11.67 11.35
N GLU A 89 -9.05 -12.10 11.77
CA GLU A 89 -8.62 -12.00 13.16
C GLU A 89 -8.48 -10.55 13.63
N SER A 90 -8.06 -9.65 12.72
CA SER A 90 -7.86 -8.24 13.05
C SER A 90 -9.17 -7.46 13.26
N LEU A 91 -10.26 -7.93 12.63
CA LEU A 91 -11.55 -7.25 12.55
C LEU A 91 -12.57 -7.71 13.59
N GLU A 92 -12.29 -8.82 14.28
CA GLU A 92 -13.22 -9.39 15.26
C GLU A 92 -13.60 -8.34 16.33
N ASN A 93 -14.91 -8.13 16.52
CA ASN A 93 -15.51 -7.14 17.42
C ASN A 93 -15.15 -5.66 17.12
N LYS A 94 -14.76 -5.31 15.89
CA LYS A 94 -14.46 -3.92 15.48
C LYS A 94 -15.34 -3.45 14.34
N SER A 95 -15.57 -2.14 14.28
CA SER A 95 -16.16 -1.48 13.11
C SER A 95 -15.10 -1.25 12.03
N PHE A 96 -15.41 -1.57 10.77
CA PHE A 96 -14.50 -1.37 9.65
C PHE A 96 -15.21 -0.81 8.42
N CYS A 97 -14.43 -0.39 7.43
CA CYS A 97 -14.92 0.11 6.15
C CYS A 97 -14.03 -0.41 5.03
N VAL A 98 -14.64 -1.03 4.02
CA VAL A 98 -13.93 -1.48 2.81
C VAL A 98 -13.91 -0.33 1.80
N ARG A 99 -12.71 0.12 1.41
CA ARG A 99 -12.51 1.16 0.39
C ARG A 99 -11.92 0.55 -0.86
N VAL A 100 -12.61 0.73 -1.99
CA VAL A 100 -12.24 0.12 -3.27
C VAL A 100 -11.95 1.20 -4.29
N LYS A 101 -10.76 1.16 -4.89
CA LYS A 101 -10.39 1.99 -6.04
C LYS A 101 -10.04 1.11 -7.22
N ARG A 102 -10.90 1.12 -8.24
CA ARG A 102 -10.68 0.40 -9.49
C ARG A 102 -9.83 1.20 -10.46
N ARG A 103 -8.99 0.52 -11.22
CA ARG A 103 -8.41 1.00 -12.48
C ARG A 103 -8.75 -0.02 -13.58
N GLY A 104 -9.15 0.45 -14.76
CA GLY A 104 -9.56 -0.40 -15.89
C GLY A 104 -11.04 -0.76 -15.93
N THR A 105 -11.39 -1.67 -16.84
CA THR A 105 -12.76 -2.12 -17.09
C THR A 105 -12.98 -3.49 -16.46
N HIS A 106 -13.95 -3.60 -15.56
CA HIS A 106 -14.37 -4.88 -14.99
C HIS A 106 -15.90 -4.95 -14.87
N PRO A 107 -16.51 -6.14 -14.82
CA PRO A 107 -17.96 -6.33 -14.93
C PRO A 107 -18.77 -5.90 -13.68
N PHE A 108 -18.10 -5.64 -12.56
CA PHE A 108 -18.69 -5.14 -11.31
C PHE A 108 -18.35 -3.66 -11.07
N THR A 109 -18.97 -3.00 -10.11
CA THR A 109 -18.60 -1.64 -9.67
C THR A 109 -17.76 -1.67 -8.38
N SER A 110 -17.13 -0.54 -8.02
CA SER A 110 -16.46 -0.41 -6.72
C SER A 110 -17.42 -0.63 -5.54
N MET A 111 -18.70 -0.24 -5.72
CA MET A 111 -19.74 -0.41 -4.71
C MET A 111 -20.11 -1.88 -4.53
N ASP A 112 -20.15 -2.66 -5.62
CA ASP A 112 -20.46 -4.09 -5.55
C ASP A 112 -19.36 -4.85 -4.81
N ILE A 113 -18.09 -4.54 -5.09
CA ILE A 113 -16.96 -5.12 -4.35
C ILE A 113 -17.05 -4.76 -2.86
N ALA A 114 -17.24 -3.48 -2.54
CA ALA A 114 -17.29 -3.04 -1.15
C ALA A 114 -18.44 -3.68 -0.36
N LYS A 115 -19.62 -3.82 -0.98
CA LYS A 115 -20.78 -4.50 -0.39
C LYS A 115 -20.52 -5.99 -0.19
N TYR A 116 -19.98 -6.67 -1.20
CA TYR A 116 -19.79 -8.11 -1.16
C TYR A 116 -18.68 -8.51 -0.18
N VAL A 117 -17.49 -7.90 -0.32
CA VAL A 117 -16.36 -8.15 0.57
C VAL A 117 -16.69 -7.68 1.98
N GLY A 118 -17.27 -6.49 2.14
CA GLY A 118 -17.68 -5.98 3.44
C GLY A 118 -18.74 -6.85 4.12
N GLY A 119 -19.72 -7.35 3.36
CA GLY A 119 -20.76 -8.25 3.87
C GLY A 119 -20.22 -9.62 4.26
N GLY A 120 -19.21 -10.14 3.54
CA GLY A 120 -18.56 -11.42 3.89
C GLY A 120 -17.57 -11.33 5.06
N LEU A 121 -17.09 -10.13 5.38
CA LEU A 121 -16.16 -9.87 6.48
C LEU A 121 -16.85 -9.50 7.81
N ASN A 122 -18.17 -9.25 7.78
CA ASN A 122 -18.96 -8.83 8.93
C ASN A 122 -19.57 -10.02 9.69
#